data_AF-A0A925XXN2-F1
#
_entry.id   AF-A0A925XXN2-F1
#
_cell.length_a   1.000
_cell.length_b   1.000
_cell.length_c   1.000
_cell.angle_alpha   90.00
_cell.angle_beta   90.00
_cell.angle_gamma   90.00
#
_symmetry.space_group_name_H-M   'P 1'
#
loop_
_entity.id
_entity.type
_entity.pdbx_description
1 polymer ?
#
loop_
_entity_poly.entity_id
_entity_poly.type
_entity_poly.pdbx_seq_one_letter_code
_entity_poly.pdbx_strand_id
1 'polypeptide(L)'
;MRHSAIILGLAALSVLTLTGCGSDRSPGASSTEFGYSVECPKVEGDRAPLELKEGVVKQTYDMCLQPTKIAYEGKPTKLIWGQTANLRPVIAELRRGEDGKPAIEVTGGSTTYQLTLQARSERIPFLFSVSGLKAEASQVSDVINTSTDLKGELVVPPLRGLGYTDSRGRGSDAGYDQSQSTYATAGKYEDATKESLAREVGEGEMLLNITSVNSQTGQIAGTFKSKQDSGVSVVPGEMEIEGTFVANFKDKQG
;
A
#
# COMPACT_ATOMS: atom_id res chain seq x y z
N MET A 1 3.19 77.61 3.57
CA MET A 1 3.00 77.10 4.95
C MET A 1 1.94 76.02 4.94
N ARG A 2 2.37 74.80 5.31
CA ARG A 2 1.63 73.78 6.06
C ARG A 2 0.39 73.12 5.41
N HIS A 3 0.51 71.78 5.33
CA HIS A 3 -0.53 70.76 5.13
C HIS A 3 -0.67 70.17 3.73
N SER A 4 0.48 69.69 3.24
CA SER A 4 0.57 68.50 2.41
C SER A 4 -0.30 67.34 2.95
N ALA A 5 -0.95 66.65 2.01
CA ALA A 5 -0.92 65.20 1.90
C ALA A 5 -1.61 64.33 2.97
N ILE A 6 -2.86 64.60 3.34
CA ILE A 6 -3.62 63.69 4.23
C ILE A 6 -4.94 63.15 3.63
N ILE A 7 -5.43 63.62 2.47
CA ILE A 7 -6.74 63.17 1.95
C ILE A 7 -6.64 62.20 0.76
N LEU A 8 -5.45 61.90 0.25
CA LEU A 8 -5.23 60.83 -0.76
C LEU A 8 -4.75 59.49 -0.17
N GLY A 9 -4.90 59.29 1.14
CA GLY A 9 -4.43 58.08 1.84
C GLY A 9 -5.50 57.05 2.20
N LEU A 10 -6.79 57.34 2.01
CA LEU A 10 -7.88 56.50 2.55
C LEU A 10 -8.79 55.81 1.53
N ALA A 11 -8.47 55.90 0.23
CA ALA A 11 -9.22 55.22 -0.84
C ALA A 11 -8.41 54.14 -1.57
N ALA A 12 -7.24 53.76 -1.04
CA ALA A 12 -6.41 52.67 -1.55
C ALA A 12 -6.31 51.50 -0.54
N LEU A 13 -7.22 51.43 0.43
CA LEU A 13 -7.21 50.45 1.52
C LEU A 13 -8.56 49.71 1.65
N SER A 14 -9.20 49.40 0.51
CA SER A 14 -10.42 48.60 0.46
C SER A 14 -10.35 47.45 -0.55
N VAL A 15 -9.15 46.99 -0.87
CA VAL A 15 -8.91 45.67 -1.47
C VAL A 15 -7.96 44.91 -0.56
N LEU A 16 -8.40 44.73 0.70
CA LEU A 16 -8.00 43.56 1.47
C LEU A 16 -8.61 42.37 0.73
N THR A 17 -7.83 41.81 -0.20
CA THR A 17 -8.07 40.46 -0.67
C THR A 17 -8.21 39.60 0.59
N LEU A 18 -9.40 39.05 0.78
CA LEU A 18 -9.60 37.81 1.49
C LEU A 18 -8.73 36.76 0.80
N THR A 19 -7.43 36.74 1.10
CA THR A 19 -6.70 35.49 1.14
C THR A 19 -7.30 34.75 2.32
N GLY A 20 -8.46 34.13 2.09
CA GLY A 20 -8.79 32.96 2.86
C GLY A 20 -7.57 32.04 2.79
N CYS A 21 -7.29 31.34 3.89
CA CYS A 21 -6.66 30.05 3.79
C CYS A 21 -7.61 29.14 2.97
N GLY A 22 -7.71 29.39 1.67
CA GLY A 22 -7.91 28.33 0.72
C GLY A 22 -6.67 27.48 0.86
N SER A 23 -6.83 26.35 1.53
CA SER A 23 -5.86 25.26 1.46
C SER A 23 -5.92 24.70 0.03
N ASP A 24 -5.53 25.51 -0.95
CA ASP A 24 -5.09 25.03 -2.24
C ASP A 24 -3.70 24.43 -1.98
N ARG A 25 -3.71 23.25 -1.36
CA ARG A 25 -2.64 22.28 -1.56
C ARG A 25 -2.67 21.99 -3.06
N SER A 26 -1.90 22.76 -3.81
CA SER A 26 -1.44 22.32 -5.12
C SER A 26 -0.82 20.94 -4.91
N PRO A 27 -1.31 19.88 -5.59
CA PRO A 27 -0.71 18.55 -5.50
C PRO A 27 0.64 18.62 -6.21
N GLY A 28 1.66 19.03 -5.47
CA GLY A 28 3.00 19.32 -5.98
C GLY A 28 4.12 18.65 -5.19
N ALA A 29 3.82 17.65 -4.36
CA ALA A 29 4.85 16.78 -3.83
C ALA A 29 5.31 15.83 -4.95
N SER A 30 6.21 16.32 -5.82
CA SER A 30 6.77 15.54 -6.94
C SER A 30 7.71 14.40 -6.46
N SER A 31 8.16 14.45 -5.21
CA SER A 31 9.00 13.44 -4.59
C SER A 31 8.80 13.44 -3.08
N THR A 32 8.76 12.26 -2.48
CA THR A 32 8.93 12.07 -1.03
C THR A 32 10.37 12.42 -0.64
N GLU A 33 10.66 12.62 0.66
CA GLU A 33 12.04 12.86 1.15
C GLU A 33 13.02 11.75 0.76
N PHE A 34 12.53 10.56 0.37
CA PHE A 34 13.30 9.43 -0.11
C PHE A 34 13.60 9.45 -1.62
N GLY A 35 13.24 10.52 -2.34
CA GLY A 35 13.47 10.65 -3.78
C GLY A 35 12.47 9.87 -4.65
N TYR A 36 11.47 9.21 -4.05
CA TYR A 36 10.43 8.49 -4.78
C TYR A 36 9.19 9.35 -5.01
N SER A 37 8.69 9.33 -6.24
CA SER A 37 7.39 9.91 -6.60
C SER A 37 6.26 9.18 -5.88
N VAL A 38 5.21 9.95 -5.56
CA VAL A 38 3.90 9.44 -5.09
C VAL A 38 3.28 8.48 -6.11
N GLU A 39 3.50 8.75 -7.39
CA GLU A 39 3.06 7.90 -8.49
C GLU A 39 4.14 6.88 -8.87
N CYS A 40 3.70 5.68 -9.23
CA CYS A 40 4.59 4.68 -9.81
C CYS A 40 5.23 5.16 -11.12
N PRO A 41 6.42 4.64 -11.47
CA PRO A 41 7.08 4.95 -12.75
C PRO A 41 6.17 4.71 -13.95
N LYS A 42 6.42 5.48 -15.02
CA LYS A 42 5.72 5.29 -16.30
C LYS A 42 6.08 3.93 -16.89
N VAL A 43 5.07 3.31 -17.52
CA VAL A 43 5.24 2.08 -18.27
C VAL A 43 5.84 2.41 -19.63
N GLU A 44 7.00 1.85 -19.91
CA GLU A 44 7.70 1.92 -21.19
C GLU A 44 7.26 0.71 -22.01
N GLY A 45 6.19 0.94 -22.77
CA GLY A 45 5.48 -0.11 -23.49
C GLY A 45 6.31 -0.75 -24.58
N ASP A 46 6.70 -2.01 -24.34
CA ASP A 46 6.94 -3.00 -25.38
C ASP A 46 6.03 -4.21 -25.10
N ARG A 47 5.81 -5.05 -26.11
CA ARG A 47 5.12 -6.36 -25.98
C ARG A 47 6.08 -7.53 -26.21
N ALA A 48 7.38 -7.24 -26.12
CA ALA A 48 8.42 -8.24 -26.32
C ALA A 48 8.50 -9.15 -25.09
N PRO A 49 8.38 -10.47 -25.25
CA PRO A 49 8.42 -11.39 -24.12
C PRO A 49 9.76 -11.32 -23.38
N LEU A 50 9.73 -11.46 -22.06
CA LEU A 50 10.93 -11.58 -21.22
C LEU A 50 11.24 -13.05 -20.98
N GLU A 51 12.40 -13.51 -21.45
CA GLU A 51 12.83 -14.90 -21.27
C GLU A 51 13.26 -15.20 -19.83
N LEU A 52 12.84 -16.37 -19.34
CA LEU A 52 13.20 -16.94 -18.06
C LEU A 52 14.05 -18.19 -18.27
N LYS A 53 15.36 -18.04 -18.07
CA LYS A 53 16.31 -19.15 -18.14
C LYS A 53 16.21 -19.99 -16.87
N GLU A 54 16.32 -21.32 -17.03
CA GLU A 54 16.35 -22.24 -15.90
C GLU A 54 17.53 -21.94 -14.96
N GLY A 55 17.27 -21.96 -13.65
CA GLY A 55 18.26 -21.64 -12.62
C GLY A 55 18.66 -20.16 -12.50
N VAL A 56 18.20 -19.29 -13.40
CA VAL A 56 18.47 -17.84 -13.32
C VAL A 56 17.35 -17.14 -12.58
N VAL A 57 17.71 -16.47 -11.48
CA VAL A 57 16.80 -15.61 -10.73
C VAL A 57 17.00 -14.16 -11.20
N LYS A 58 15.91 -13.50 -11.58
CA LYS A 58 15.89 -12.06 -11.78
C LYS A 58 15.35 -11.38 -10.52
N GLN A 59 15.86 -10.22 -10.16
CA GLN A 59 15.47 -9.45 -8.99
C GLN A 59 15.15 -8.00 -9.37
N THR A 60 14.14 -7.45 -8.71
CA THR A 60 13.83 -6.01 -8.68
C THR A 60 14.01 -5.50 -7.26
N TYR A 61 14.53 -4.29 -7.13
CA TYR A 61 14.62 -3.56 -5.86
C TYR A 61 13.59 -2.42 -5.77
N ASP A 62 12.80 -2.24 -6.82
CA ASP A 62 11.97 -1.04 -6.99
C ASP A 62 10.63 -1.38 -7.64
N MET A 63 10.06 -2.54 -7.27
CA MET A 63 8.68 -2.82 -7.62
C MET A 63 7.78 -1.80 -6.92
N CYS A 64 6.83 -1.27 -7.68
CA CYS A 64 5.87 -0.28 -7.24
C CYS A 64 4.46 -0.80 -7.45
N LEU A 65 3.63 -0.81 -6.39
CA LEU A 65 2.20 -1.10 -6.51
C LEU A 65 1.40 0.13 -6.09
N GLN A 66 0.48 0.56 -6.94
CA GLN A 66 -0.37 1.72 -6.71
C GLN A 66 -1.85 1.30 -6.66
N PRO A 67 -2.47 1.31 -5.47
CA PRO A 67 -3.91 1.09 -5.32
C PRO A 67 -4.69 2.21 -6.01
N THR A 68 -5.77 1.83 -6.68
CA THR A 68 -6.67 2.79 -7.36
C THR A 68 -8.11 2.65 -6.91
N LYS A 69 -8.53 1.44 -6.53
CA LYS A 69 -9.87 1.15 -6.01
C LYS A 69 -9.77 0.23 -4.82
N ILE A 70 -10.58 0.50 -3.81
CA ILE A 70 -10.64 -0.29 -2.59
C ILE A 70 -12.11 -0.50 -2.22
N ALA A 71 -12.48 -1.76 -2.01
CA ALA A 71 -13.77 -2.17 -1.49
C ALA A 71 -13.60 -2.92 -0.16
N TYR A 72 -14.61 -2.82 0.68
CA TYR A 72 -14.74 -3.53 1.95
C TYR A 72 -16.04 -4.32 1.92
N GLU A 73 -15.96 -5.64 2.10
CA GLU A 73 -17.10 -6.56 1.99
C GLU A 73 -17.91 -6.36 0.69
N GLY A 74 -17.21 -6.25 -0.43
CA GLY A 74 -17.80 -6.03 -1.76
C GLY A 74 -18.43 -4.64 -1.97
N LYS A 75 -18.28 -3.70 -1.04
CA LYS A 75 -18.82 -2.33 -1.16
C LYS A 75 -17.69 -1.32 -1.40
N PRO A 76 -17.87 -0.36 -2.32
CA PRO A 76 -16.86 0.67 -2.56
C PRO A 76 -16.68 1.54 -1.30
N THR A 77 -15.43 1.89 -1.03
CA THR A 77 -15.06 2.74 0.11
C THR A 77 -14.39 4.02 -0.38
N LYS A 78 -14.34 5.03 0.49
CA LYS A 78 -13.58 6.25 0.22
C LYS A 78 -12.27 6.23 1.01
N LEU A 79 -11.14 6.38 0.33
CA LEU A 79 -9.84 6.52 0.99
C LEU A 79 -9.72 7.90 1.63
N ILE A 80 -9.60 7.93 2.96
CA ILE A 80 -9.49 9.18 3.76
C ILE A 80 -8.03 9.49 4.10
N TRP A 81 -7.22 8.45 4.34
CA TRP A 81 -5.80 8.58 4.63
C TRP A 81 -4.98 7.60 3.79
N GLY A 82 -3.83 8.08 3.29
CA GLY A 82 -2.96 7.31 2.40
C GLY A 82 -3.35 7.37 0.93
N GLN A 83 -3.97 8.48 0.48
CA GLN A 83 -4.36 8.68 -0.93
C GLN A 83 -3.17 8.70 -1.90
N THR A 84 -1.98 8.95 -1.38
CA THR A 84 -0.70 8.97 -2.10
C THR A 84 0.12 7.71 -1.83
N ALA A 85 -0.49 6.67 -1.26
CA ALA A 85 0.21 5.47 -0.87
C ALA A 85 0.46 4.57 -2.06
N ASN A 86 1.73 4.41 -2.41
CA ASN A 86 2.21 3.30 -3.19
C ASN A 86 3.07 2.39 -2.29
N LEU A 87 3.12 1.10 -2.62
CA LEU A 87 4.12 0.20 -2.05
C LEU A 87 5.36 0.28 -2.92
N ARG A 88 6.35 1.06 -2.47
CA ARG A 88 7.65 1.22 -3.11
C ARG A 88 8.68 1.68 -2.08
N PRO A 89 9.92 1.18 -2.10
CA PRO A 89 10.44 0.10 -2.94
C PRO A 89 10.00 -1.29 -2.43
N VAL A 90 9.41 -2.11 -3.29
CA VAL A 90 9.21 -3.54 -3.01
C VAL A 90 10.33 -4.33 -3.69
N ILE A 91 10.95 -5.23 -2.95
CA ILE A 91 11.98 -6.15 -3.44
C ILE A 91 11.29 -7.45 -3.79
N ALA A 92 11.45 -7.88 -5.04
CA ALA A 92 10.85 -9.12 -5.52
C ALA A 92 11.82 -9.87 -6.44
N GLU A 93 11.62 -11.18 -6.52
CA GLU A 93 12.35 -12.08 -7.39
C GLU A 93 11.39 -12.66 -8.42
N LEU A 94 11.85 -12.78 -9.66
CA LEU A 94 11.18 -13.41 -10.78
C LEU A 94 12.04 -14.57 -11.25
N ARG A 95 11.45 -15.76 -11.28
CA ARG A 95 12.14 -16.98 -11.69
C ARG A 95 11.21 -17.95 -12.40
N ARG A 96 11.80 -18.94 -13.05
CA ARG A 96 11.09 -20.16 -13.42
C ARG A 96 11.11 -21.10 -12.21
N GLY A 97 9.94 -21.46 -11.70
CA GLY A 97 9.78 -22.44 -10.62
C GLY A 97 10.29 -23.83 -11.03
N GLU A 98 10.47 -24.72 -10.06
CA GLU A 98 10.89 -26.11 -10.29
C GLU A 98 9.87 -26.89 -11.14
N ASP A 99 8.60 -26.49 -11.07
CA ASP A 99 7.50 -27.00 -11.88
C ASP A 99 7.46 -26.41 -13.30
N GLY A 100 8.44 -25.55 -13.65
CA GLY A 100 8.57 -24.90 -14.93
C GLY A 100 7.67 -23.68 -15.12
N LYS A 101 6.89 -23.28 -14.11
CA LYS A 101 5.98 -22.13 -14.19
C LYS A 101 6.71 -20.84 -13.78
N PRO A 102 6.48 -19.71 -14.47
CA PRO A 102 6.94 -18.42 -14.01
C PRO A 102 6.38 -18.07 -12.63
N ALA A 103 7.23 -17.55 -11.74
CA ALA A 103 6.87 -17.20 -10.38
C ALA A 103 7.49 -15.86 -9.97
N ILE A 104 6.70 -15.03 -9.28
CA ILE A 104 7.15 -13.81 -8.59
C ILE A 104 7.04 -14.02 -7.08
N GLU A 105 8.12 -13.73 -6.37
CA GLU A 105 8.18 -13.79 -4.92
C GLU A 105 8.62 -12.46 -4.33
N VAL A 106 7.82 -11.88 -3.43
CA VAL A 106 8.21 -10.67 -2.69
C VAL A 106 9.10 -11.06 -1.51
N THR A 107 10.34 -10.60 -1.54
CA THR A 107 11.37 -10.96 -0.55
C THR A 107 11.66 -9.86 0.46
N GLY A 108 11.21 -8.62 0.21
CA GLY A 108 11.35 -7.54 1.18
C GLY A 108 11.01 -6.14 0.66
N GLY A 109 11.60 -5.13 1.30
CA GLY A 109 11.31 -3.72 1.04
C GLY A 109 10.11 -3.19 1.84
N SER A 110 9.49 -2.14 1.34
CA SER A 110 8.26 -1.56 1.90
C SER A 110 7.04 -2.34 1.44
N THR A 111 6.79 -3.49 2.06
CA THR A 111 5.75 -4.45 1.66
C THR A 111 4.37 -4.21 2.28
N THR A 112 4.25 -3.23 3.17
CA THR A 112 2.98 -2.89 3.82
C THR A 112 2.74 -1.39 3.87
N TYR A 113 1.48 -0.95 3.81
CA TYR A 113 1.12 0.44 4.01
C TYR A 113 -0.21 0.56 4.77
N GLN A 114 -0.24 1.44 5.78
CA GLN A 114 -1.44 1.68 6.58
C GLN A 114 -2.36 2.69 5.89
N LEU A 115 -3.61 2.30 5.70
CA LEU A 115 -4.64 3.09 5.04
C LEU A 115 -5.84 3.25 5.97
N THR A 116 -6.61 4.31 5.76
CA THR A 116 -7.88 4.50 6.48
C THR A 116 -8.98 4.81 5.49
N LEU A 117 -10.02 3.99 5.54
CA LEU A 117 -11.17 4.05 4.66
C LEU A 117 -12.38 4.59 5.41
N GLN A 118 -13.26 5.25 4.69
CA GLN A 118 -14.62 5.50 5.10
C GLN A 118 -15.52 4.49 4.37
N ALA A 119 -16.05 3.54 5.14
CA ALA A 119 -17.04 2.58 4.70
C ALA A 119 -18.40 2.97 5.30
N ARG A 120 -19.27 3.59 4.50
CA ARG A 120 -20.54 4.18 4.98
C ARG A 120 -20.28 5.15 6.15
N SER A 121 -20.75 4.83 7.36
CA SER A 121 -20.57 5.62 8.58
C SER A 121 -19.31 5.25 9.37
N GLU A 122 -18.64 4.16 9.02
CA GLU A 122 -17.53 3.60 9.78
C GLU A 122 -16.17 3.95 9.16
N ARG A 123 -15.17 4.14 10.03
CA ARG A 123 -13.78 4.30 9.62
C ARG A 123 -13.04 3.00 9.86
N ILE A 124 -12.54 2.42 8.78
CA ILE A 124 -11.84 1.14 8.81
C ILE A 124 -10.37 1.42 8.56
N PRO A 125 -9.50 1.32 9.58
CA PRO A 125 -8.08 1.23 9.33
C PRO A 125 -7.78 -0.14 8.73
N PHE A 126 -6.87 -0.22 7.78
CA PHE A 126 -6.43 -1.50 7.25
C PHE A 126 -4.96 -1.43 6.83
N LEU A 127 -4.31 -2.59 6.81
CA LEU A 127 -2.92 -2.71 6.38
C LEU A 127 -2.87 -3.36 4.99
N PHE A 128 -2.70 -2.57 3.95
CA PHE A 128 -2.44 -3.12 2.62
C PHE A 128 -1.09 -3.84 2.64
N SER A 129 -1.04 -5.10 2.19
CA SER A 129 0.16 -5.94 2.28
C SER A 129 0.43 -6.67 0.96
N VAL A 130 1.71 -6.79 0.63
CA VAL A 130 2.26 -7.73 -0.37
C VAL A 130 3.36 -8.60 0.25
N SER A 131 3.40 -8.65 1.58
CA SER A 131 4.48 -9.31 2.33
C SER A 131 4.47 -10.80 2.06
N GLY A 132 5.62 -11.32 1.63
CA GLY A 132 5.78 -12.74 1.34
C GLY A 132 4.91 -13.25 0.20
N LEU A 133 4.42 -12.36 -0.68
CA LEU A 133 3.63 -12.75 -1.85
C LEU A 133 4.40 -13.79 -2.67
N LYS A 134 3.80 -14.95 -2.90
CA LYS A 134 4.32 -16.01 -3.78
C LYS A 134 3.30 -16.28 -4.88
N ALA A 135 3.45 -15.60 -6.01
CA ALA A 135 2.52 -15.68 -7.14
C ALA A 135 3.10 -16.49 -8.29
N GLU A 136 2.35 -17.46 -8.79
CA GLU A 136 2.77 -18.37 -9.86
C GLU A 136 1.82 -18.32 -11.05
N ALA A 137 2.34 -18.58 -12.24
CA ALA A 137 1.54 -18.67 -13.44
C ALA A 137 0.68 -19.94 -13.43
N SER A 138 -0.46 -19.91 -14.13
CA SER A 138 -1.28 -21.12 -14.28
C SER A 138 -0.67 -22.15 -15.23
N GLN A 139 0.22 -21.73 -16.14
CA GLN A 139 0.78 -22.56 -17.20
C GLN A 139 2.31 -22.54 -17.16
N VAL A 140 2.91 -23.65 -17.58
CA VAL A 140 4.36 -23.77 -17.79
C VAL A 140 4.75 -22.86 -18.95
N SER A 141 5.77 -22.02 -18.72
CA SER A 141 6.32 -21.16 -19.75
C SER A 141 7.76 -20.78 -19.39
N ASP A 142 8.58 -20.65 -20.42
CA ASP A 142 9.93 -20.09 -20.36
C ASP A 142 9.95 -18.58 -20.64
N VAL A 143 8.79 -17.95 -20.82
CA VAL A 143 8.67 -16.51 -21.07
C VAL A 143 7.57 -15.87 -20.22
N ILE A 144 7.77 -14.59 -19.88
CA ILE A 144 6.73 -13.69 -19.41
C ILE A 144 6.26 -12.82 -20.57
N ASN A 145 4.95 -12.79 -20.83
CA ASN A 145 4.35 -11.92 -21.84
C ASN A 145 3.02 -11.35 -21.33
N THR A 146 2.29 -10.63 -22.19
CA THR A 146 1.02 -9.97 -21.84
C THR A 146 -0.17 -10.92 -21.71
N SER A 147 0.05 -12.23 -21.85
CA SER A 147 -0.92 -13.30 -21.59
C SER A 147 -0.57 -14.08 -20.33
N THR A 148 0.47 -13.67 -19.61
CA THR A 148 0.86 -14.28 -18.34
C THR A 148 0.12 -13.61 -17.19
N ASP A 149 -0.67 -14.40 -16.48
CA ASP A 149 -1.28 -14.02 -15.21
C ASP A 149 -0.65 -14.84 -14.08
N LEU A 150 -0.31 -14.19 -12.97
CA LEU A 150 0.30 -14.81 -11.80
C LEU A 150 -0.66 -14.70 -10.62
N LYS A 151 -0.91 -15.80 -9.93
CA LYS A 151 -1.80 -15.83 -8.76
C LYS A 151 -1.05 -16.45 -7.58
N GLY A 152 -1.26 -15.91 -6.39
CA GLY A 152 -0.86 -16.63 -5.19
C GLY A 152 -1.03 -15.86 -3.90
N GLU A 153 -0.48 -16.43 -2.85
CA GLU A 153 -0.80 -16.09 -1.47
C GLU A 153 0.18 -15.07 -0.89
N LEU A 154 -0.31 -14.26 0.03
CA LEU A 154 0.45 -13.27 0.78
C LEU A 154 0.01 -13.25 2.24
N VAL A 155 0.82 -12.60 3.06
CA VAL A 155 0.59 -12.49 4.50
C VAL A 155 0.19 -11.06 4.86
N VAL A 156 -0.80 -10.91 5.73
CA VAL A 156 -1.22 -9.63 6.31
C VAL A 156 -0.79 -9.60 7.77
N PRO A 157 0.33 -8.93 8.11
CA PRO A 157 0.72 -8.79 9.50
C PRO A 157 -0.31 -7.96 10.28
N PRO A 158 -0.38 -8.09 11.61
CA PRO A 158 -1.30 -7.30 12.42
C PRO A 158 -1.06 -5.81 12.20
N LEU A 159 -2.15 -5.02 12.16
CA LEU A 159 -2.08 -3.57 11.94
C LEU A 159 -1.17 -2.86 12.96
N ARG A 160 -1.12 -3.39 14.19
CA ARG A 160 -0.35 -2.85 15.30
C ARG A 160 0.83 -3.76 15.61
N GLY A 161 2.01 -3.16 15.80
CA GLY A 161 3.19 -3.89 16.25
C GLY A 161 3.07 -4.31 17.72
N LEU A 162 3.90 -5.29 18.12
CA LEU A 162 3.86 -5.92 19.45
C LEU A 162 4.02 -4.95 20.63
N GLY A 163 4.77 -3.86 20.43
CA GLY A 163 4.98 -2.81 21.45
C GLY A 163 3.90 -1.73 21.49
N TYR A 164 2.82 -1.85 20.70
CA TYR A 164 1.73 -0.88 20.71
C TYR A 164 0.93 -0.96 22.02
N THR A 165 0.67 0.20 22.62
CA THR A 165 -0.25 0.34 23.76
C THR A 165 -1.43 1.21 23.38
N ASP A 166 -2.64 0.77 23.74
CA ASP A 166 -3.84 1.59 23.57
C ASP A 166 -3.90 2.76 24.56
N SER A 167 -4.95 3.59 24.45
CA SER A 167 -5.15 4.76 25.32
C SER A 167 -5.40 4.43 26.80
N ARG A 168 -5.61 3.16 27.14
CA ARG A 168 -5.73 2.65 28.51
C ARG A 168 -4.41 2.00 28.98
N GLY A 169 -3.35 2.11 28.19
CA GLY A 169 -2.04 1.53 28.47
C GLY A 169 -1.98 0.01 28.31
N ARG A 170 -2.96 -0.60 27.61
CA ARG A 170 -2.98 -2.05 27.38
C ARG A 170 -2.29 -2.39 26.08
N GLY A 171 -1.54 -3.49 26.05
CA GLY A 171 -0.82 -3.91 24.85
C GLY A 171 -0.37 -5.35 24.93
N SER A 172 0.12 -5.84 23.80
CA SER A 172 0.43 -7.25 23.60
C SER A 172 1.69 -7.67 24.35
N ASP A 173 2.84 -7.09 24.01
CA ASP A 173 4.15 -7.37 24.63
C ASP A 173 4.63 -6.25 25.57
N ALA A 174 3.95 -5.10 25.55
CA ALA A 174 4.20 -3.97 26.43
C ALA A 174 2.88 -3.41 26.96
N GLY A 175 2.90 -2.88 28.19
CA GLY A 175 1.73 -2.30 28.84
C GLY A 175 1.03 -3.28 29.79
N TYR A 176 -0.23 -2.96 30.11
CA TYR A 176 -1.08 -3.76 31.01
C TYR A 176 -1.88 -4.81 30.24
N ASP A 177 -2.13 -5.95 30.86
CA ASP A 177 -3.05 -6.98 30.36
C ASP A 177 -4.52 -6.53 30.44
N GLN A 178 -4.83 -5.65 31.40
CA GLN A 178 -6.16 -5.17 31.70
C GLN A 178 -6.21 -3.67 31.99
N SER A 179 -7.41 -3.10 31.90
CA SER A 179 -7.62 -1.68 32.19
C SER A 179 -7.59 -1.44 33.70
N GLN A 180 -6.60 -0.69 34.17
CA GLN A 180 -6.45 -0.32 35.60
C GLN A 180 -7.68 0.42 36.14
N SER A 181 -8.40 1.15 35.29
CA SER A 181 -9.61 1.88 35.67
C SER A 181 -10.83 0.99 35.91
N THR A 182 -10.77 -0.30 35.57
CA THR A 182 -11.90 -1.24 35.67
C THR A 182 -11.49 -2.56 36.31
N TYR A 183 -10.62 -2.52 37.32
CA TYR A 183 -10.13 -3.71 38.03
C TYR A 183 -11.27 -4.59 38.60
N ALA A 184 -12.35 -3.96 39.08
CA ALA A 184 -13.52 -4.65 39.62
C ALA A 184 -14.36 -5.43 38.58
N THR A 185 -14.12 -5.22 37.28
CA THR A 185 -14.82 -5.88 36.18
C THR A 185 -13.86 -6.62 35.24
N ALA A 186 -12.65 -6.94 35.72
CA ALA A 186 -11.68 -7.77 35.03
C ALA A 186 -12.33 -9.05 34.48
N GLY A 187 -12.05 -9.38 33.21
CA GLY A 187 -12.62 -10.54 32.51
C GLY A 187 -14.02 -10.35 31.90
N LYS A 188 -14.72 -9.22 32.13
CA LYS A 188 -16.06 -8.97 31.53
C LYS A 188 -16.03 -8.26 30.17
N TYR A 189 -14.84 -7.88 29.70
CA TYR A 189 -14.66 -7.06 28.48
C TYR A 189 -13.51 -7.58 27.60
N GLU A 190 -13.45 -8.89 27.38
CA GLU A 190 -12.43 -9.52 26.52
C GLU A 190 -12.42 -8.93 25.09
N ASP A 191 -13.59 -8.61 24.55
CA ASP A 191 -13.73 -7.94 23.25
C ASP A 191 -13.04 -6.56 23.22
N ALA A 192 -13.05 -5.84 24.34
CA ALA A 192 -12.44 -4.51 24.43
C ALA A 192 -10.91 -4.56 24.49
N THR A 193 -10.31 -5.72 24.75
CA THR A 193 -8.84 -5.94 24.73
C THR A 193 -8.35 -6.60 23.44
N LYS A 194 -9.26 -7.13 22.62
CA LYS A 194 -8.93 -7.95 21.44
C LYS A 194 -7.96 -7.26 20.49
N GLU A 195 -8.20 -5.99 20.15
CA GLU A 195 -7.30 -5.24 19.25
C GLU A 195 -5.93 -4.95 19.88
N SER A 196 -5.91 -4.59 21.16
CA SER A 196 -4.69 -4.23 21.88
C SER A 196 -3.76 -5.43 22.09
N LEU A 197 -4.33 -6.64 22.15
CA LEU A 197 -3.63 -7.91 22.30
C LEU A 197 -3.49 -8.68 20.97
N ALA A 198 -3.93 -8.10 19.85
CA ALA A 198 -3.92 -8.78 18.56
C ALA A 198 -2.49 -9.18 18.15
N ARG A 199 -2.31 -10.48 17.89
CA ARG A 199 -1.08 -11.08 17.34
C ARG A 199 -1.35 -11.87 16.06
N GLU A 200 -2.62 -12.02 15.71
CA GLU A 200 -3.05 -12.85 14.59
C GLU A 200 -2.53 -12.25 13.28
N VAL A 201 -1.95 -13.13 12.49
CA VAL A 201 -1.48 -12.84 11.15
C VAL A 201 -2.59 -13.26 10.20
N GLY A 202 -3.09 -12.32 9.41
CA GLY A 202 -4.10 -12.58 8.40
C GLY A 202 -3.48 -13.12 7.11
N GLU A 203 -4.36 -13.58 6.24
CA GLU A 203 -3.98 -14.13 4.94
C GLU A 203 -4.56 -13.28 3.80
N GLY A 204 -4.01 -13.45 2.62
CA GLY A 204 -4.53 -12.82 1.42
C GLY A 204 -4.08 -13.53 0.16
N GLU A 205 -4.72 -13.18 -0.93
CA GLU A 205 -4.42 -13.66 -2.26
C GLU A 205 -4.31 -12.46 -3.21
N MET A 206 -3.34 -12.51 -4.11
CA MET A 206 -3.17 -11.51 -5.16
C MET A 206 -3.08 -12.16 -6.54
N LEU A 207 -3.78 -11.55 -7.49
CA LEU A 207 -3.69 -11.80 -8.91
C LEU A 207 -2.96 -10.64 -9.58
N LEU A 208 -1.87 -10.93 -10.28
CA LEU A 208 -1.11 -10.01 -11.12
C LEU A 208 -1.41 -10.33 -12.59
N ASN A 209 -1.99 -9.38 -13.32
CA ASN A 209 -2.24 -9.51 -14.75
C ASN A 209 -1.23 -8.65 -15.50
N ILE A 210 -0.39 -9.28 -16.32
CA ILE A 210 0.68 -8.57 -17.03
C ILE A 210 0.14 -7.95 -18.30
N THR A 211 0.27 -6.63 -18.45
CA THR A 211 -0.26 -5.88 -19.61
C THR A 211 0.83 -5.30 -20.49
N SER A 212 2.07 -5.19 -19.99
CA SER A 212 3.22 -4.72 -20.75
C SER A 212 4.51 -5.38 -20.27
N VAL A 213 5.38 -5.71 -21.22
CA VAL A 213 6.69 -6.31 -20.97
C VAL A 213 7.73 -5.69 -21.90
N ASN A 214 8.76 -5.11 -21.31
CA ASN A 214 9.92 -4.61 -22.03
C ASN A 214 11.12 -5.51 -21.78
N SER A 215 11.45 -6.35 -22.76
CA SER A 215 12.55 -7.30 -22.66
C SER A 215 13.93 -6.64 -22.64
N GLN A 216 14.08 -5.43 -23.18
CA GLN A 216 15.36 -4.70 -23.19
C GLN A 216 15.70 -4.16 -21.81
N THR A 217 14.70 -3.59 -21.12
CA THR A 217 14.90 -3.00 -19.79
C THR A 217 14.61 -3.98 -18.66
N GLY A 218 13.93 -5.10 -18.94
CA GLY A 218 13.42 -6.03 -17.92
C GLY A 218 12.16 -5.50 -17.22
N GLN A 219 11.51 -4.46 -17.76
CA GLN A 219 10.33 -3.88 -17.17
C GLN A 219 9.10 -4.78 -17.38
N ILE A 220 8.37 -5.06 -16.31
CA ILE A 220 7.07 -5.72 -16.34
C ILE A 220 6.08 -4.78 -15.67
N ALA A 221 4.94 -4.55 -16.31
CA ALA A 221 3.87 -3.75 -15.77
C ALA A 221 2.51 -4.40 -16.02
N GLY A 222 1.54 -4.06 -15.16
CA GLY A 222 0.26 -4.73 -15.17
C GLY A 222 -0.75 -4.11 -14.23
N THR A 223 -1.85 -4.83 -14.07
CA THR A 223 -2.85 -4.57 -13.03
C THR A 223 -2.79 -5.65 -11.98
N PHE A 224 -3.16 -5.32 -10.75
CA PHE A 224 -3.31 -6.32 -9.70
C PHE A 224 -4.71 -6.27 -9.10
N LYS A 225 -5.13 -7.41 -8.57
CA LYS A 225 -6.28 -7.55 -7.68
C LYS A 225 -5.84 -8.29 -6.43
N SER A 226 -5.97 -7.66 -5.27
CA SER A 226 -5.72 -8.24 -3.97
C SER A 226 -7.04 -8.51 -3.27
N LYS A 227 -7.16 -9.66 -2.64
CA LYS A 227 -8.22 -9.99 -1.68
C LYS A 227 -7.55 -10.42 -0.40
N GLN A 228 -7.72 -9.66 0.67
CA GLN A 228 -6.98 -9.88 1.91
C GLN A 228 -7.81 -9.50 3.12
N ASP A 229 -7.44 -10.02 4.28
CA ASP A 229 -8.05 -9.60 5.54
C ASP A 229 -7.75 -8.13 5.83
N SER A 230 -8.67 -7.45 6.54
CA SER A 230 -8.45 -6.08 7.03
C SER A 230 -7.27 -5.97 8.01
N GLY A 231 -6.89 -7.09 8.65
CA GLY A 231 -5.84 -7.15 9.66
C GLY A 231 -6.22 -6.50 11.00
N VAL A 232 -7.51 -6.23 11.21
CA VAL A 232 -8.08 -5.61 12.42
C VAL A 232 -9.00 -6.62 13.10
N SER A 233 -8.79 -6.86 14.39
CA SER A 233 -9.50 -7.91 15.13
C SER A 233 -10.90 -7.49 15.58
N VAL A 234 -11.15 -6.18 15.71
CA VAL A 234 -12.44 -5.61 16.16
C VAL A 234 -13.41 -5.31 15.01
N VAL A 235 -12.89 -5.03 13.82
CA VAL A 235 -13.68 -4.85 12.59
C VAL A 235 -13.08 -5.76 11.50
N PRO A 236 -13.17 -7.09 11.70
CA PRO A 236 -12.68 -8.03 10.72
C PRO A 236 -13.55 -7.92 9.48
N GLY A 237 -12.92 -7.98 8.31
CA GLY A 237 -13.64 -8.02 7.06
C GLY A 237 -12.69 -8.16 5.88
N GLU A 238 -13.30 -8.48 4.75
CA GLU A 238 -12.57 -8.71 3.52
C GLU A 238 -12.31 -7.39 2.79
N MET A 239 -11.05 -7.17 2.44
CA MET A 239 -10.58 -6.05 1.64
C MET A 239 -10.34 -6.52 0.21
N GLU A 240 -10.93 -5.82 -0.76
CA GLU A 240 -10.60 -5.98 -2.17
C GLU A 240 -9.87 -4.73 -2.66
N ILE A 241 -8.66 -4.90 -3.19
CA ILE A 241 -7.82 -3.80 -3.69
C ILE A 241 -7.50 -4.04 -5.15
N GLU A 242 -7.81 -3.07 -6.01
CA GLU A 242 -7.40 -3.07 -7.42
C GLU A 242 -6.42 -1.92 -7.68
N GLY A 243 -5.43 -2.17 -8.51
CA GLY A 243 -4.44 -1.17 -8.84
C GLY A 243 -3.53 -1.55 -10.01
N THR A 244 -2.46 -0.78 -10.15
CA THR A 244 -1.41 -1.03 -11.14
C THR A 244 -0.11 -1.38 -10.45
N PHE A 245 0.73 -2.16 -11.12
CA PHE A 245 2.08 -2.41 -10.67
C PHE A 245 3.08 -2.24 -11.81
N VAL A 246 4.31 -1.92 -11.45
CA VAL A 246 5.45 -1.86 -12.35
C VAL A 246 6.70 -2.30 -11.60
N ALA A 247 7.55 -3.08 -12.27
CA ALA A 247 8.81 -3.57 -11.74
C ALA A 247 9.85 -3.63 -12.85
N ASN A 248 11.13 -3.47 -12.51
CA ASN A 248 12.24 -3.66 -13.44
C ASN A 248 13.13 -4.79 -12.91
N PHE A 249 13.09 -5.93 -13.59
CA PHE A 249 13.81 -7.13 -13.19
C PHE A 249 15.15 -7.25 -13.91
N LYS A 250 16.22 -7.42 -13.14
CA LYS A 250 17.58 -7.65 -13.63
C LYS A 250 18.09 -8.99 -13.11
N ASP A 251 19.05 -9.61 -13.78
CA ASP A 251 19.65 -10.84 -13.26
C ASP A 251 20.24 -10.58 -11.87
N LYS A 252 19.90 -11.43 -10.90
CA LYS A 252 20.41 -11.33 -9.53
C LYS A 252 21.90 -11.64 -9.57
N GLN A 253 22.73 -10.63 -9.27
CA GLN A 253 24.15 -10.84 -9.10
C GLN A 253 24.34 -11.57 -7.76
N GLY A 254 24.98 -12.74 -7.82
CA GLY A 254 25.28 -13.57 -6.65
C GLY A 254 26.34 -12.97 -5.74
#